data_AF-A0ABD0P2F7-F1
#
_entry.id   AF-A0ABD0P2F7-F1
#
_cell.length_a   1.000
_cell.length_b   1.000
_cell.length_c   1.000
_cell.angle_alpha   90.00
_cell.angle_beta   90.00
_cell.angle_gamma   90.00
#
_symmetry.space_group_name_H-M   'P 1'
#
loop_
_entity.id
_entity.type
_entity.pdbx_description
1 polymer ?
#
loop_
_entity_poly.entity_id
_entity_poly.type
_entity_poly.pdbx_seq_one_letter_code
_entity_poly.pdbx_strand_id
1 'polypeptide(L)' 'ARRRPIMSNHTATHILNFALRSVLGEADQRGSLVAPDRLRFDFTAKGAMTTDEVRRTEETASTMIRDGK' A
#
# COMPACT_ATOMS: atom_id res chain seq x y z
N ALA A 1 5.26 -14.70 -18.24
CA ALA A 1 3.97 -14.27 -17.64
C ALA A 1 4.09 -13.85 -16.17
N ARG A 2 4.66 -14.68 -15.26
CA ARG A 2 4.69 -14.44 -13.79
C ARG A 2 5.38 -13.16 -13.30
N ARG A 3 6.46 -12.73 -13.96
CA ARG A 3 7.32 -11.63 -13.47
C ARG A 3 6.60 -10.27 -13.40
N ARG A 4 5.78 -9.94 -14.41
CA ARG A 4 5.16 -8.61 -14.53
C ARG A 4 4.17 -8.31 -13.39
N PRO A 5 3.23 -9.21 -13.03
CA PRO A 5 2.36 -9.01 -11.87
C PRO A 5 3.13 -8.84 -10.55
N ILE A 6 4.19 -9.64 -10.33
CA ILE A 6 5.04 -9.52 -9.13
C ILE A 6 5.71 -8.15 -9.08
N MET A 7 6.25 -7.67 -10.20
CA MET A 7 6.85 -6.33 -10.27
C MET A 7 5.84 -5.23 -9.95
N SER A 8 4.63 -5.30 -10.53
CA SER A 8 3.56 -4.35 -10.24
C SER A 8 3.18 -4.36 -8.74
N ASN A 9 3.06 -5.54 -8.14
CA ASN A 9 2.73 -5.66 -6.72
C ASN A 9 3.87 -5.20 -5.80
N HIS A 10 5.13 -5.36 -6.23
CA HIS A 10 6.28 -4.81 -5.54
C HIS A 10 6.28 -3.28 -5.56
N THR A 11 6.03 -2.66 -6.71
CA THR A 11 5.87 -1.20 -6.79
C THR A 11 4.69 -0.73 -5.93
N ALA A 12 3.55 -1.41 -6.01
CA ALA A 12 2.38 -1.11 -5.20
C ALA A 12 2.66 -1.21 -3.70
N THR A 13 3.56 -2.10 -3.26
CA THR A 13 3.99 -2.19 -1.85
C THR A 13 4.58 -0.86 -1.36
N HIS A 14 5.46 -0.25 -2.16
CA HIS A 14 6.09 1.03 -1.79
C HIS A 14 5.09 2.18 -1.80
N ILE A 15 4.23 2.23 -2.81
CA ILE A 15 3.16 3.25 -2.93
C ILE A 15 2.21 3.15 -1.73
N LEU A 16 1.77 1.93 -1.38
CA LEU A 16 0.89 1.72 -0.24
C LEU A 16 1.55 2.11 1.08
N ASN A 17 2.82 1.76 1.28
CA ASN A 17 3.57 2.18 2.47
C ASN A 17 3.66 3.71 2.61
N PHE A 18 3.94 4.41 1.49
CA PHE A 18 3.94 5.88 1.48
C PHE A 18 2.56 6.46 1.82
N ALA A 19 1.50 5.93 1.20
CA ALA A 19 0.13 6.39 1.43
C ALA A 19 -0.30 6.18 2.89
N LEU A 20 -0.03 5.01 3.46
CA LEU A 20 -0.32 4.69 4.87
C LEU A 20 0.37 5.66 5.83
N ARG A 21 1.67 5.93 5.62
CA ARG A 21 2.42 6.90 6.42
C ARG A 21 1.90 8.33 6.25
N SER A 22 1.46 8.70 5.05
CA SER A 22 0.89 10.03 4.79
C SER A 22 -0.46 10.25 5.50
N VAL A 23 -1.27 9.20 5.64
CA VAL A 23 -2.60 9.28 6.27
C VAL A 23 -2.54 9.09 7.78
N LEU A 24 -1.76 8.13 8.27
CA LEU A 24 -1.72 7.71 9.68
C LEU A 24 -0.54 8.32 10.46
N GLY A 25 0.46 8.87 9.78
CA GLY A 25 1.72 9.31 10.37
C GLY A 25 2.66 8.13 10.67
N GLU A 26 2.41 7.42 11.76
CA GLU A 26 3.21 6.26 12.18
C GLU A 26 2.58 4.95 11.67
N ALA A 27 3.07 4.49 10.52
CA ALA A 27 2.73 3.20 9.93
C ALA A 27 4.00 2.47 9.50
N ASP A 28 4.59 1.70 10.42
CA ASP A 28 5.80 0.94 10.14
C ASP A 28 5.48 -0.45 9.61
N GLN A 29 6.15 -0.81 8.51
CA GLN A 29 6.04 -2.13 7.93
C GLN A 29 6.48 -3.22 8.93
N ARG A 30 5.68 -4.29 9.01
CA ARG A 30 5.97 -5.52 9.77
C ARG A 30 6.02 -6.76 8.90
N GLY A 31 5.47 -6.69 7.68
CA GLY A 31 5.56 -7.77 6.70
C GLY A 31 4.99 -7.37 5.35
N SER A 32 5.36 -8.11 4.30
CA SER A 32 4.73 -8.00 2.99
C SER A 32 4.76 -9.34 2.28
N LEU A 33 3.65 -9.72 1.66
CA LEU A 33 3.56 -10.83 0.72
C LEU A 33 3.29 -10.26 -0.66
N VAL A 34 4.24 -10.48 -1.57
CA VAL A 34 4.14 -10.09 -2.98
C VAL A 34 3.96 -11.35 -3.82
N ALA A 35 2.71 -11.69 -4.11
CA ALA A 35 2.35 -12.82 -4.96
C ALA A 35 1.81 -12.33 -6.32
N PRO A 36 1.77 -13.15 -7.38
CA PRO A 36 1.25 -12.74 -8.68
C PRO A 36 -0.23 -12.34 -8.67
N ASP A 37 -1.01 -12.93 -7.76
CA ASP A 37 -2.46 -12.80 -7.63
C ASP A 37 -2.89 -11.79 -6.56
N ARG A 38 -2.01 -11.50 -5.59
CA ARG A 38 -2.33 -10.59 -4.48
C ARG A 38 -1.10 -9.94 -3.86
N LEU A 39 -1.34 -8.80 -3.23
CA LEU A 39 -0.44 -8.12 -2.33
C LEU A 39 -1.08 -8.13 -0.93
N ARG A 40 -0.31 -8.48 0.09
CA ARG A 40 -0.67 -8.23 1.50
C ARG A 40 0.43 -7.42 2.15
N PHE A 41 0.06 -6.36 2.85
CA PHE A 41 0.99 -5.47 3.54
C PHE A 41 0.59 -5.36 5.00
N ASP A 42 1.49 -5.74 5.90
CA ASP A 42 1.28 -5.74 7.34
C ASP A 42 2.05 -4.56 7.94
N PHE A 43 1.38 -3.74 8.74
CA PHE A 43 1.94 -2.52 9.33
C PHE A 43 1.42 -2.28 10.75
N THR A 44 2.11 -1.43 11.51
CA THR A 44 1.66 -0.98 12.84
C THR A 44 0.64 0.14 12.72
N ALA A 45 -0.41 0.09 13.54
CA ALA A 45 -1.36 1.19 13.68
C ALA A 45 -1.81 1.27 15.15
N LYS A 46 -2.22 2.46 15.60
CA LYS A 46 -2.74 2.69 16.97
C LYS A 46 -4.09 1.99 17.23
N GLY A 47 -4.74 1.52 16.16
CA GLY A 47 -6.00 0.79 16.18
C GLY A 47 -6.40 0.38 14.76
N ALA A 48 -7.59 -0.21 14.62
CA ALA A 48 -8.16 -0.44 13.29
C ALA A 48 -8.36 0.89 12.57
N MET A 49 -8.05 0.92 11.27
CA MET A 49 -8.31 2.11 10.45
C MET A 49 -9.80 2.38 10.36
N THR A 50 -10.17 3.65 10.45
CA THR A 50 -11.51 4.12 10.10
C THR A 50 -11.74 3.99 8.59
N THR A 51 -13.00 3.90 8.19
CA THR A 51 -13.39 3.85 6.76
C THR A 51 -12.81 5.03 5.97
N ASP A 52 -12.78 6.22 6.57
CA ASP A 52 -12.23 7.43 5.93
C ASP A 52 -10.71 7.37 5.76
N GLU A 53 -9.98 6.79 6.71
CA GLU A 53 -8.53 6.57 6.57
C GLU A 53 -8.22 5.55 5.47
N VAL A 54 -9.02 4.48 5.37
CA VAL A 54 -8.89 3.49 4.29
C VAL A 54 -9.11 4.18 2.94
N ARG A 55 -10.19 4.95 2.81
CA ARG A 55 -10.54 5.69 1.59
C ARG A 55 -9.42 6.66 1.18
N ARG A 56 -8.92 7.48 2.11
CA ARG A 56 -7.83 8.44 1.84
C ARG A 56 -6.53 7.74 1.42
N THR A 57 -6.24 6.59 2.03
CA THR A 57 -5.05 5.79 1.67
C THR A 57 -5.16 5.26 0.24
N GLU A 58 -6.33 4.72 -0.13
CA GLU A 58 -6.61 4.24 -1.49
C GLU A 58 -6.54 5.37 -2.53
N GLU A 59 -7.11 6.54 -2.23
CA GLU A 59 -7.07 7.72 -3.12
C GLU A 59 -5.65 8.22 -3.35
N THR A 60 -4.83 8.25 -2.29
CA THR A 60 -3.42 8.65 -2.36
C THR A 60 -2.64 7.68 -3.24
N ALA A 61 -2.76 6.38 -2.97
CA ALA A 61 -2.08 5.34 -3.75
C ALA A 61 -2.50 5.34 -5.22
N SER A 62 -3.80 5.44 -5.48
CA SER A 62 -4.34 5.50 -6.85
C SER A 62 -3.88 6.73 -7.61
N THR A 63 -3.74 7.87 -6.94
CA THR A 63 -3.22 9.10 -7.54
C THR A 63 -1.75 8.94 -7.93
N MET A 64 -0.92 8.36 -7.06
CA MET A 64 0.48 8.09 -7.40
C MET A 64 0.63 7.16 -8.62
N ILE A 65 -0.20 6.11 -8.69
CA ILE A 65 -0.24 5.21 -9.85
C ILE A 65 -0.63 5.96 -11.12
N ARG A 66 -1.64 6.83 -11.08
CA ARG A 66 -2.06 7.65 -12.23
C ARG A 66 -0.97 8.63 -12.67
N ASP A 67 -0.26 9.23 -11.72
CA ASP A 67 0.84 10.16 -11.97
C ASP A 67 2.12 9.47 -12.50
N GLY A 68 2.16 8.12 -12.49
CA GLY A 68 3.35 7.36 -12.87
C GLY A 68 4.52 7.52 -11.90
N LYS A 69 4.22 7.80 -10.62
CA LYS A 69 5.21 7.97 -9.55
C LYS A 69 5.54 6.66 -8.86
#